data_AF-A0A7W0WAS9-F1
#
_entry.id   AF-A0A7W0WAS9-F1
#
_cell.length_a   1.000
_cell.length_b   1.000
_cell.length_c   1.000
_cell.angle_alpha   90.00
_cell.angle_beta   90.00
_cell.angle_gamma   90.00
#
_symmetry.space_group_name_H-M   'P 1'
#
loop_
_entity.id
_entity.type
_entity.pdbx_description
1 polymer ?
#
loop_
_entity_poly.entity_id
_entity_poly.type
_entity_poly.pdbx_seq_one_letter_code
_entity_poly.pdbx_strand_id
1 'polypeptide(L)' 'MNSVERLIGRAVTDKTFRDALIANPAGTISTSGLSLSADEIARLSAAVTKGKDGKVDTSKVPTKGFW' A
#
# COMPACT_ATOMS: atom_id res chain seq x y z
N MET A 1 -11.72 12.18 -11.27
CA MET A 1 -10.49 11.59 -10.69
C MET A 1 -10.78 11.17 -9.28
N ASN A 2 -10.59 9.89 -8.95
CA ASN A 2 -10.96 9.31 -7.66
C ASN A 2 -9.87 9.58 -6.59
N SER A 3 -10.25 9.81 -5.33
CA SER A 3 -9.30 10.14 -4.24
C SER A 3 -8.27 9.03 -4.03
N VAL A 4 -8.68 7.77 -4.18
CA VAL A 4 -7.81 6.59 -4.07
C VAL A 4 -6.72 6.57 -5.13
N GLU A 5 -7.05 6.88 -6.38
CA GLU A 5 -6.08 6.86 -7.49
C GLU A 5 -4.99 7.91 -7.30
N ARG A 6 -5.36 9.10 -6.81
CA ARG A 6 -4.38 10.17 -6.48
C ARG A 6 -3.46 9.72 -5.35
N LEU A 7 -4.01 8.99 -4.39
CA LEU A 7 -3.26 8.48 -3.24
C LEU A 7 -2.25 7.40 -3.66
N ILE A 8 -2.68 6.45 -4.49
CA ILE A 8 -1.82 5.42 -5.07
C ILE A 8 -0.74 6.08 -5.93
N GLY A 9 -1.11 7.02 -6.81
CA GLY A 9 -0.15 7.73 -7.67
C GLY A 9 0.94 8.44 -6.86
N ARG A 10 0.57 9.06 -5.73
CA ARG A 10 1.54 9.67 -4.81
C ARG A 10 2.38 8.63 -4.08
N ALA A 11 1.79 7.55 -3.59
CA ALA A 11 2.53 6.48 -2.92
C ALA A 11 3.55 5.76 -3.83
N VAL A 12 3.30 5.74 -5.14
CA VAL A 12 4.23 5.21 -6.14
C VAL A 12 5.46 6.13 -6.31
N THR A 13 5.26 7.45 -6.40
CA THR A 13 6.34 8.41 -6.68
C THR A 13 7.02 8.97 -5.42
N ASP A 14 6.34 8.95 -4.28
CA ASP A 14 6.80 9.50 -3.01
C ASP A 14 6.99 8.37 -1.99
N LYS A 15 8.23 7.92 -1.84
CA LYS A 15 8.59 6.82 -0.94
C LYS A 15 8.28 7.17 0.52
N THR A 16 8.55 8.40 0.95
CA THR A 16 8.31 8.85 2.32
C THR A 16 6.81 8.84 2.63
N PHE A 17 5.99 9.32 1.70
CA PHE A 17 4.54 9.24 1.80
C PHE A 17 4.05 7.79 1.87
N ARG A 18 4.61 6.89 1.06
CA ARG A 18 4.28 5.46 1.09
C ARG A 18 4.59 4.82 2.43
N ASP A 19 5.78 5.06 2.98
CA ASP A 19 6.19 4.53 4.28
C ASP A 19 5.27 5.08 5.40
N ALA A 20 4.93 6.37 5.36
CA ALA A 20 3.97 6.97 6.30
C ALA A 20 2.57 6.36 6.16
N LEU A 21 2.11 6.15 4.92
CA LEU A 21 0.81 5.55 4.61
C LEU A 21 0.73 4.10 5.07
N ILE A 22 1.83 3.35 4.95
CA ILE A 22 1.93 1.96 5.42
C ILE A 22 1.95 1.89 6.94
N ALA A 23 2.63 2.85 7.61
CA ALA A 23 2.72 2.89 9.06
C ALA A 23 1.44 3.40 9.73
N ASN A 24 0.82 4.42 9.15
CA ASN A 24 -0.41 5.05 9.67
C ASN A 24 -1.26 5.57 8.50
N PRO A 25 -2.12 4.72 7.89
CA PRO A 25 -2.91 5.11 6.73
C PRO A 25 -3.88 6.23 7.07
N ALA A 26 -4.64 6.13 8.16
CA ALA A 26 -5.62 7.15 8.56
C ALA A 26 -4.98 8.53 8.78
N GLY A 27 -3.87 8.58 9.53
CA GLY A 27 -3.15 9.84 9.78
C GLY A 27 -2.59 10.45 8.48
N THR A 28 -1.99 9.64 7.62
CA THR A 28 -1.38 10.11 6.36
C THR A 28 -2.44 10.62 5.38
N ILE A 29 -3.60 9.97 5.31
CA ILE A 29 -4.73 10.40 4.49
C ILE A 29 -5.25 11.76 4.99
N SER A 30 -5.46 11.92 6.29
CA SER A 30 -5.89 13.20 6.88
C SER A 30 -4.90 14.34 6.62
N THR A 31 -3.59 14.08 6.69
CA THR A 31 -2.57 15.10 6.39
C THR A 31 -2.48 15.43 4.89
N SER A 32 -2.87 14.50 4.02
CA SER A 32 -2.83 14.68 2.56
C SER A 32 -3.97 15.53 1.98
N GLY A 33 -4.98 15.85 2.80
CA GLY A 33 -6.19 16.55 2.34
C GLY A 33 -7.10 15.70 1.45
N LEU A 34 -6.86 14.38 1.38
CA LEU A 34 -7.69 13.44 0.65
C LEU A 34 -8.81 12.94 1.55
N SER A 35 -10.06 13.15 1.13
CA SER A 35 -11.22 12.53 1.77
C SER A 35 -11.43 11.14 1.20
N LEU A 36 -11.23 10.13 2.03
CA LEU A 36 -11.57 8.74 1.76
C LEU A 36 -12.67 8.30 2.72
N SER A 37 -13.58 7.47 2.21
CA SER A 37 -14.63 6.86 2.99
C SER A 37 -14.05 5.83 3.96
N ALA A 38 -14.75 5.55 5.07
CA ALA A 38 -14.31 4.55 6.04
C ALA A 38 -14.04 3.17 5.39
N ASP A 39 -14.87 2.78 4.42
CA ASP A 39 -14.71 1.55 3.63
C ASP A 39 -13.40 1.54 2.82
N GLU A 40 -13.04 2.69 2.24
CA GLU A 40 -11.82 2.83 1.43
C GLU A 40 -10.59 2.76 2.32
N ILE A 41 -10.62 3.41 3.49
CA ILE A 41 -9.54 3.34 4.49
C ILE A 41 -9.36 1.88 4.96
N ALA A 42 -10.46 1.16 5.23
CA ALA A 42 -10.41 -0.24 5.64
C ALA A 42 -9.79 -1.12 4.55
N ARG A 43 -10.19 -0.95 3.28
CA ARG A 43 -9.60 -1.65 2.13
C ARG A 43 -8.12 -1.30 1.94
N LEU A 44 -7.74 -0.04 2.13
CA LEU A 44 -6.34 0.40 2.03
C LEU A 44 -5.49 -0.24 3.12
N SER A 45 -5.99 -0.23 4.36
CA SER A 45 -5.33 -0.85 5.52
C SER A 45 -5.17 -2.37 5.33
N ALA A 46 -6.20 -3.04 4.81
CA ALA A 46 -6.15 -4.45 4.47
C ALA A 46 -5.11 -4.73 3.36
N ALA A 47 -5.04 -3.90 2.32
CA ALA A 47 -4.06 -4.02 1.24
C ALA A 47 -2.62 -3.79 1.72
N VAL A 48 -2.41 -2.80 2.59
CA VAL A 48 -1.11 -2.54 3.25
C VAL A 48 -0.70 -3.73 4.10
N THR A 49 -1.61 -4.29 4.90
CA THR A 49 -1.36 -5.46 5.75
C THR A 49 -1.02 -6.68 4.91
N LYS A 50 -1.76 -6.92 3.81
CA LYS A 50 -1.47 -7.97 2.84
C LYS A 50 -0.13 -7.77 2.13
N GLY A 51 0.29 -6.52 1.88
CA GLY A 51 1.61 -6.21 1.33
C GLY A 51 2.75 -6.40 2.34
N LYS A 52 2.49 -6.21 3.64
CA LYS A 52 3.46 -6.39 4.73
C LYS A 52 3.63 -7.87 5.11
N ASP A 53 2.54 -8.64 5.06
CA ASP A 53 2.54 -10.10 5.17
C ASP A 53 2.96 -10.78 3.87
N GLY A 54 2.92 -10.01 2.77
CA GLY A 54 3.66 -10.25 1.54
C GLY A 54 5.17 -10.15 1.74
N LYS A 55 5.73 -10.97 2.64
CA LYS A 55 6.75 -11.88 2.14
C LYS A 55 6.13 -12.51 0.91
N VAL A 56 6.49 -11.99 -0.26
CA VAL A 56 6.73 -12.88 -1.37
C VAL A 56 7.64 -13.92 -0.74
N ASP A 57 7.09 -15.08 -0.43
CA ASP A 57 7.86 -16.28 -0.16
C ASP A 57 8.65 -16.50 -1.47
N THR A 58 9.74 -15.75 -1.66
CA THR A 58 10.73 -16.01 -2.71
C THR A 58 11.40 -17.35 -2.44
N SER A 59 11.18 -17.94 -1.26
CA SER A 59 11.41 -19.35 -0.95
C SER A 59 10.48 -20.32 -1.70
N LYS A 60 9.56 -19.83 -2.55
CA LYS A 60 8.71 -20.65 -3.42
C LYS A 60 8.67 -20.15 -4.87
N VAL A 61 9.74 -19.54 -5.37
CA VAL A 61 10.02 -19.65 -6.81
C VAL A 61 10.55 -21.07 -7.00
N PRO A 62 9.86 -21.99 -7.70
CA PRO A 62 10.49 -23.25 -8.07
C PRO A 62 11.69 -22.88 -8.94
N THR A 63 12.89 -22.92 -8.34
CA THR A 63 14.15 -22.95 -9.07
C THR A 63 14.14 -24.31 -9.77
N LYS A 64 13.43 -24.40 -10.90
CA LYS A 64 13.60 -25.52 -11.82
C LYS A 64 15.01 -25.34 -12.35
N GLY A 65 15.91 -26.12 -11.75
CA GLY A 65 17.31 -26.19 -12.10
C GLY A 65 17.45 -26.33 -13.61
N PHE A 66 18.26 -25.43 -14.15
CA PHE A 66 18.87 -25.58 -15.45
C PHE A 66 19.94 -26.67 -15.29
N TRP A 67 19.65 -27.87 -15.78
CA TRP A 67 20.60 -28.94 -16.11
C TRP A 67 20.37 -29.28 -17.58
#